data_AF-A0A1F7JMI8-F1
#
_entry.id   AF-A0A1F7JMI8-F1
#
_cell.length_a   1.000
_cell.length_b   1.000
_cell.length_c   1.000
_cell.angle_alpha   90.00
_cell.angle_beta   90.00
_cell.angle_gamma   90.00
#
_symmetry.space_group_name_H-M   'P 1'
#
loop_
_entity.id
_entity.type
_entity.pdbx_description
1 polymer ?
#
loop_
_entity_poly.entity_id
_entity_poly.type
_entity_poly.pdbx_seq_one_letter_code
_entity_poly.pdbx_strand_id
1 'polypeptide(L)'
;MKKNLLVFLILLTAFLIRLILIPHPGFEADMAYWKGWGLAVADKGILWLVSSSNYNYPPAFAYLLLVVNKIYALIQSPYDLSYWTNTNLLYLFLIKIITIAADFGNAWLIYKIVSRLVNTWGFSHIHELTPGVNKHNVHELTPGVKQTGLFLALIYLLTPATFFDGALWGQVDQLGLFFFLTSLYLLLIERLEIASIIFTLSFLIKFQNLMFIPVYFLFIFKKRGIAGLFGNLGAAFGTFMAVTAPFWLADQMEFLLRLMMINADWFPHFSLNAFNIWWILSGLQGMQVTDRNLMIGITNAKSVGMLFFIFAYFTASYLILISRREDLLNRYIIASALIVFAFFHLLTESHERYQFHLLGLLPLVVIIDLPRHHLRNTIYLIIVSLFLFFNLYIAFYFNYPTTIYWPFSPAFAKTASLIISIFQIGLFLVFGGYILAKFFRNRHALVLLTVAVILTGVLTFQNLDFWLRRPISLTRIKPIASAQDYLNLVTNMTVDSGQGPQKWNRLSNNYYFYGKGLGSHADSSVYYNLNGKFSEFVSDYGIDTEGAAEAKVYFSVIGDNRELFKSKAVGRFETPKAVRVNIKGVRELVLRISRATPSIFGAHADWLEPMLIR
;
A
#
# COMPACT_ATOMS: atom_id res chain seq x y z
N MET A 1 -30.04 -32.50 -13.71
CA MET A 1 -29.18 -32.35 -14.91
C MET A 1 -29.08 -30.92 -15.44
N LYS A 2 -30.18 -30.20 -15.75
CA LYS A 2 -30.12 -28.85 -16.36
C LYS A 2 -29.33 -27.78 -15.57
N LYS A 3 -29.44 -27.74 -14.24
CA LYS A 3 -28.71 -26.76 -13.39
C LYS A 3 -27.19 -26.98 -13.36
N ASN A 4 -26.73 -28.23 -13.24
CA ASN A 4 -25.30 -28.55 -13.23
C ASN A 4 -24.65 -28.24 -14.58
N LEU A 5 -25.38 -28.48 -15.68
CA LEU A 5 -24.94 -28.10 -17.02
C LEU A 5 -24.79 -26.58 -17.16
N LEU A 6 -25.76 -25.80 -16.66
CA LEU A 6 -25.68 -24.34 -16.70
C LEU A 6 -24.45 -23.81 -15.94
N VAL A 7 -24.19 -24.31 -14.73
CA VAL A 7 -23.02 -23.91 -13.93
C VAL A 7 -21.73 -24.28 -14.66
N PHE A 8 -21.65 -25.49 -15.22
CA PHE A 8 -20.51 -25.92 -16.01
C PHE A 8 -20.27 -24.99 -17.21
N LEU A 9 -21.32 -24.65 -17.96
CA LEU A 9 -21.24 -23.73 -19.09
C LEU A 9 -20.78 -22.33 -18.66
N ILE A 10 -21.23 -21.83 -17.52
CA ILE A 10 -20.77 -20.53 -16.99
C ILE A 10 -19.29 -20.57 -16.61
N LEU A 11 -18.84 -21.62 -15.91
CA LEU A 11 -17.43 -21.79 -15.55
C LEU A 11 -16.55 -21.94 -16.79
N LEU A 12 -17.00 -22.70 -17.78
CA LEU A 12 -16.31 -22.85 -19.06
C LEU A 12 -16.20 -21.51 -19.78
N THR A 13 -17.29 -20.74 -19.88
CA THR A 13 -17.28 -19.40 -20.48
C THR A 13 -16.32 -18.47 -19.74
N ALA A 14 -16.35 -18.46 -18.41
CA ALA A 14 -15.44 -17.64 -17.60
C ALA A 14 -13.95 -18.00 -17.81
N PHE A 15 -13.67 -19.28 -18.04
CA PHE A 15 -12.33 -19.79 -18.34
C PHE A 15 -11.90 -19.40 -19.75
N LEU A 16 -12.77 -19.61 -20.75
CA LEU A 16 -12.51 -19.27 -22.15
C LEU A 16 -12.28 -17.77 -22.34
N ILE A 17 -13.07 -16.91 -21.70
CA ILE A 17 -12.85 -15.45 -21.71
C ILE A 17 -11.42 -15.14 -21.26
N ARG A 18 -10.97 -15.72 -20.15
CA ARG A 18 -9.62 -15.48 -19.62
C ARG A 18 -8.52 -16.02 -20.54
N LEU A 19 -8.71 -17.20 -21.14
CA LEU A 19 -7.76 -17.75 -22.10
C LEU A 19 -7.59 -16.86 -23.34
N ILE A 20 -8.69 -16.31 -23.85
CA ILE A 20 -8.68 -15.39 -25.01
C ILE A 20 -7.91 -14.09 -24.69
N LEU A 21 -7.85 -13.69 -23.41
CA LEU A 21 -7.13 -12.50 -22.97
C LEU A 21 -5.61 -12.72 -22.76
N ILE A 22 -5.15 -13.97 -22.67
CA ILE A 22 -3.73 -14.28 -22.42
C ILE A 22 -2.78 -13.63 -23.44
N PRO A 23 -3.03 -13.70 -24.77
CA PRO A 23 -2.13 -13.13 -25.77
C PRO A 23 -1.97 -11.60 -25.68
N HIS A 24 -2.85 -10.90 -24.98
CA HIS A 24 -2.71 -9.46 -24.76
C HIS A 24 -1.43 -9.18 -23.95
N PRO A 25 -0.59 -8.20 -24.33
CA PRO A 25 0.67 -7.90 -23.64
C PRO A 25 0.47 -7.42 -22.20
N GLY A 26 -0.72 -6.93 -21.87
CA GLY A 26 -1.07 -6.47 -20.52
C GLY A 26 -0.39 -5.16 -20.17
N PHE A 27 -0.15 -4.93 -18.88
CA PHE A 27 0.58 -3.75 -18.43
C PHE A 27 2.07 -4.00 -18.63
N GLU A 28 2.59 -3.46 -19.73
CA GLU A 28 3.88 -3.85 -20.29
C GLU A 28 5.03 -3.71 -19.29
N ALA A 29 5.00 -2.68 -18.44
CA ALA A 29 6.01 -2.46 -17.41
C ALA A 29 6.03 -3.61 -16.38
N ASP A 30 4.87 -4.05 -15.91
CA ASP A 30 4.75 -5.16 -14.95
C ASP A 30 5.25 -6.46 -15.59
N MET A 31 4.84 -6.73 -16.84
CA MET A 31 5.26 -7.92 -17.57
C MET A 31 6.77 -7.94 -17.83
N ALA A 32 7.38 -6.79 -18.12
CA ALA A 32 8.82 -6.65 -18.25
C ALA A 32 9.53 -6.91 -16.91
N TYR A 33 8.99 -6.41 -15.79
CA TYR A 33 9.52 -6.72 -14.46
C TYR A 33 9.42 -8.21 -14.11
N TRP A 34 8.30 -8.87 -14.40
CA TRP A 34 8.17 -10.33 -14.18
C TRP A 34 9.23 -11.13 -14.93
N LYS A 35 9.50 -10.76 -16.18
CA LYS A 35 10.55 -11.38 -16.99
C LYS A 35 11.93 -11.11 -16.41
N GLY A 36 12.27 -9.84 -16.20
CA GLY A 36 13.57 -9.41 -15.69
C GLY A 36 13.90 -10.01 -14.33
N TRP A 37 12.99 -9.89 -13.36
CA TRP A 37 13.17 -10.44 -12.02
C TRP A 37 13.19 -11.96 -12.02
N GLY A 38 12.35 -12.58 -12.86
CA GLY A 38 12.28 -14.02 -12.96
C GLY A 38 13.52 -14.67 -13.59
N LEU A 39 14.11 -14.04 -14.60
CA LEU A 39 15.39 -14.46 -15.15
C LEU A 39 16.52 -14.21 -14.14
N ALA A 40 16.53 -13.04 -13.49
CA ALA A 40 17.53 -12.69 -12.48
C ALA A 40 17.57 -13.69 -11.31
N VAL A 41 16.42 -14.08 -10.76
CA VAL A 41 16.37 -15.08 -9.68
C VAL A 41 16.75 -16.49 -10.17
N ALA A 42 16.44 -16.82 -11.43
CA ALA A 42 16.85 -18.09 -12.03
C ALA A 42 18.37 -18.20 -12.19
N ASP A 43 19.02 -17.11 -12.58
CA ASP A 43 20.46 -17.09 -12.88
C ASP A 43 21.34 -16.82 -11.66
N LYS A 44 20.90 -15.92 -10.77
CA LYS A 44 21.71 -15.36 -9.68
C LYS A 44 21.15 -15.61 -8.29
N GLY A 45 19.94 -16.16 -8.19
CA GLY A 45 19.26 -16.40 -6.92
C GLY A 45 18.66 -15.14 -6.28
N ILE A 46 17.92 -15.35 -5.18
CA ILE A 46 17.11 -14.31 -4.54
C ILE A 46 17.94 -13.22 -3.85
N LEU A 47 19.11 -13.58 -3.29
CA LEU A 47 19.99 -12.61 -2.64
C LEU A 47 20.44 -11.53 -3.62
N TRP A 48 20.96 -11.96 -4.76
CA TRP A 48 21.38 -11.05 -5.83
C TRP A 48 20.20 -10.25 -6.39
N LEU A 49 19.04 -10.87 -6.59
CA LEU A 49 17.84 -10.17 -7.04
C LEU A 49 17.51 -8.98 -6.11
N VAL A 50 17.49 -9.18 -4.80
CA VAL A 50 17.10 -8.12 -3.86
C VAL A 50 18.21 -7.09 -3.67
N SER A 51 19.48 -7.50 -3.63
CA SER A 51 20.61 -6.57 -3.40
C SER A 51 21.00 -5.76 -4.62
N SER A 52 20.77 -6.30 -5.82
CA SER A 52 21.41 -5.82 -7.06
C SER A 52 20.43 -5.48 -8.17
N SER A 53 19.12 -5.46 -7.90
CA SER A 53 18.09 -5.04 -8.85
C SER A 53 17.08 -4.09 -8.23
N ASN A 54 16.09 -3.66 -9.01
CA ASN A 54 14.97 -2.85 -8.55
C ASN A 54 13.78 -3.68 -8.04
N TYR A 55 14.00 -4.95 -7.66
CA TYR A 55 12.97 -5.82 -7.13
C TYR A 55 12.28 -5.20 -5.91
N ASN A 56 10.95 -5.10 -5.97
CA ASN A 56 10.13 -4.45 -4.94
C ASN A 56 8.97 -5.32 -4.46
N TYR A 57 8.96 -6.62 -4.80
CA TYR A 57 7.94 -7.58 -4.35
C TYR A 57 8.39 -8.39 -3.11
N PRO A 58 7.47 -9.10 -2.45
CA PRO A 58 7.82 -9.97 -1.33
C PRO A 58 8.61 -11.22 -1.73
N PRO A 59 9.48 -11.77 -0.86
CA PRO A 59 10.37 -12.89 -1.20
C PRO A 59 9.72 -14.13 -1.81
N ALA A 60 8.53 -14.55 -1.34
CA ALA A 60 7.91 -15.76 -1.88
C ALA A 60 7.44 -15.58 -3.33
N PHE A 61 7.17 -14.35 -3.75
CA PHE A 61 6.85 -14.04 -5.13
C PHE A 61 8.06 -14.24 -6.07
N ALA A 62 9.28 -13.98 -5.60
CA ALA A 62 10.50 -14.28 -6.37
C ALA A 62 10.61 -15.79 -6.67
N TYR A 63 10.24 -16.66 -5.73
CA TYR A 63 10.23 -18.10 -5.97
C TYR A 63 9.17 -18.53 -7.00
N LEU A 64 8.03 -17.83 -7.08
CA LEU A 64 7.07 -18.05 -8.15
C LEU A 64 7.68 -17.71 -9.52
N LEU A 65 8.32 -16.55 -9.65
CA LEU A 65 8.96 -16.13 -10.89
C LEU A 65 10.12 -17.05 -11.29
N LEU A 66 10.86 -17.58 -10.31
CA LEU A 66 11.89 -18.61 -10.50
C LEU A 66 11.32 -19.85 -11.17
N VAL A 67 10.18 -20.35 -10.66
CA VAL A 67 9.51 -21.54 -11.22
C VAL A 67 9.02 -21.26 -12.63
N VAL A 68 8.39 -20.10 -12.87
CA VAL A 68 7.93 -19.70 -14.21
C VAL A 68 9.08 -19.68 -15.22
N ASN A 69 10.22 -19.09 -14.85
CA ASN A 69 11.37 -19.02 -15.76
C ASN A 69 12.05 -20.37 -15.98
N LYS A 70 12.14 -21.21 -14.94
CA LYS A 70 12.67 -22.57 -15.11
C LYS A 70 11.79 -23.40 -16.04
N ILE A 71 10.46 -23.28 -15.95
CA ILE A 71 9.54 -23.96 -16.87
C ILE A 71 9.68 -23.40 -18.29
N TYR A 72 9.79 -22.08 -18.45
CA TYR A 72 10.02 -21.46 -19.76
C TYR A 72 11.30 -22.01 -20.42
N ALA A 73 12.40 -22.08 -19.65
CA ALA A 73 13.70 -22.56 -20.12
C ALA A 73 13.71 -24.04 -20.58
N LEU A 74 12.70 -24.84 -20.21
CA LEU A 74 12.54 -26.21 -20.72
C LEU A 74 12.06 -26.24 -22.19
N ILE A 75 11.45 -25.16 -22.66
CA ILE A 75 10.81 -25.08 -23.98
C ILE A 75 11.57 -24.11 -24.89
N GLN A 76 11.98 -22.95 -24.37
CA GLN A 76 12.66 -21.91 -25.12
C GLN A 76 13.73 -21.20 -24.28
N SER A 77 14.82 -20.78 -24.91
CA SER A 77 15.90 -20.04 -24.25
C SER A 77 15.41 -18.65 -23.79
N PRO A 78 15.55 -18.29 -22.50
CA PRO A 78 15.23 -16.94 -22.02
C PRO A 78 16.29 -15.89 -22.42
N TYR A 79 17.41 -16.31 -23.02
CA TYR A 79 18.47 -15.43 -23.50
C TYR A 79 18.25 -14.95 -24.94
N ASP A 80 17.24 -15.49 -25.62
CA ASP A 80 16.89 -15.08 -26.98
C ASP A 80 16.10 -13.76 -26.95
N LEU A 81 16.27 -12.93 -27.98
CA LEU A 81 15.52 -11.66 -28.10
C LEU A 81 13.99 -11.84 -28.04
N SER A 82 13.50 -13.00 -28.49
CA SER A 82 12.08 -13.35 -28.45
C SER A 82 11.51 -13.48 -27.02
N TYR A 83 12.35 -13.75 -26.00
CA TYR A 83 11.92 -13.75 -24.60
C TYR A 83 11.39 -12.38 -24.18
N TRP A 84 12.06 -11.32 -24.63
CA TRP A 84 11.80 -9.95 -24.21
C TRP A 84 10.65 -9.28 -24.95
N THR A 85 10.10 -9.88 -26.00
CA THR A 85 8.98 -9.28 -26.74
C THR A 85 7.70 -9.27 -25.91
N ASN A 86 6.93 -8.17 -25.98
CA ASN A 86 5.66 -8.04 -25.24
C ASN A 86 4.60 -9.05 -25.69
N THR A 87 4.78 -9.65 -26.87
CA THR A 87 3.89 -10.66 -27.46
C THR A 87 4.36 -12.11 -27.27
N ASN A 88 5.35 -12.36 -26.40
CA ASN A 88 5.80 -13.72 -26.09
C ASN A 88 4.69 -14.56 -25.44
N LEU A 89 3.96 -15.31 -26.27
CA LEU A 89 2.78 -16.06 -25.85
C LEU A 89 3.09 -17.13 -24.81
N LEU A 90 4.24 -17.81 -24.92
CA LEU A 90 4.63 -18.84 -23.96
C LEU A 90 4.80 -18.25 -22.56
N TYR A 91 5.55 -17.15 -22.45
CA TYR A 91 5.73 -16.47 -21.17
C TYR A 91 4.41 -15.92 -20.63
N LEU A 92 3.64 -15.22 -21.47
CA LEU A 92 2.32 -14.68 -21.10
C LEU A 92 1.40 -15.79 -20.59
N PHE A 93 1.36 -16.94 -21.25
CA PHE A 93 0.59 -18.10 -20.80
C PHE A 93 1.04 -18.60 -19.44
N LEU A 94 2.34 -18.82 -19.24
CA LEU A 94 2.88 -19.38 -17.99
C LEU A 94 2.60 -18.50 -16.77
N ILE A 95 2.71 -17.17 -16.90
CA ILE A 95 2.45 -16.27 -15.78
C ILE A 95 0.95 -16.02 -15.56
N LYS A 96 0.16 -15.86 -16.63
CA LYS A 96 -1.27 -15.57 -16.54
C LYS A 96 -2.11 -16.80 -16.20
N ILE A 97 -1.66 -18.02 -16.50
CA ILE A 97 -2.42 -19.21 -16.09
C ILE A 97 -2.45 -19.38 -14.57
N ILE A 98 -1.41 -18.93 -13.86
CA ILE A 98 -1.34 -18.93 -12.39
C ILE A 98 -2.43 -18.00 -11.83
N THR A 99 -2.58 -16.83 -12.44
CA THR A 99 -3.56 -15.83 -12.01
C THR A 99 -4.99 -16.26 -12.31
N ILE A 100 -5.20 -16.88 -13.47
CA ILE A 100 -6.46 -17.52 -13.84
C ILE A 100 -6.80 -18.65 -12.86
N ALA A 101 -5.86 -19.51 -12.51
CA ALA A 101 -6.08 -20.57 -11.54
C ALA A 101 -6.46 -20.01 -10.15
N ALA A 102 -5.80 -18.94 -9.71
CA ALA A 102 -6.12 -18.25 -8.46
C ALA A 102 -7.55 -17.67 -8.47
N ASP A 103 -8.01 -17.11 -9.60
CA ASP A 103 -9.39 -16.64 -9.74
C ASP A 103 -10.43 -17.75 -9.54
N PHE A 104 -10.23 -18.92 -10.14
CA PHE A 104 -11.12 -20.06 -9.94
C PHE A 104 -11.02 -20.60 -8.50
N GLY A 105 -9.82 -20.60 -7.92
CA GLY A 105 -9.59 -20.91 -6.51
C GLY A 105 -10.35 -19.96 -5.58
N ASN A 106 -10.33 -18.67 -5.85
CA ASN A 106 -11.07 -17.65 -5.10
C ASN A 106 -12.58 -17.86 -5.19
N ALA A 107 -13.11 -18.09 -6.38
CA ALA A 107 -14.53 -18.40 -6.57
C ALA A 107 -14.94 -19.67 -5.78
N TRP A 108 -14.11 -20.71 -5.84
CA TRP A 108 -14.31 -21.94 -5.07
C TRP A 108 -14.28 -21.69 -3.56
N LEU A 109 -13.30 -20.91 -3.06
CA LEU A 109 -13.19 -20.55 -1.65
C LEU A 109 -14.39 -19.71 -1.17
N ILE A 110 -14.85 -18.73 -1.96
CA ILE A 110 -16.06 -17.96 -1.65
C ILE A 110 -17.25 -18.93 -1.48
N TYR A 111 -17.48 -19.81 -2.46
CA TYR A 111 -18.55 -20.81 -2.37
C TYR A 111 -18.42 -21.70 -1.11
N LYS A 112 -17.20 -22.17 -0.81
CA LYS A 112 -16.91 -23.04 0.35
C LYS A 112 -17.13 -22.33 1.68
N ILE A 113 -16.63 -21.10 1.82
CA ILE A 113 -16.79 -20.28 3.02
C ILE A 113 -18.27 -19.98 3.25
N VAL A 114 -18.98 -19.51 2.22
CA VAL A 114 -20.43 -19.22 2.32
C VAL A 114 -21.22 -20.46 2.72
N SER A 115 -20.98 -21.58 2.03
CA SER A 115 -21.66 -22.85 2.34
C SER A 115 -21.42 -23.29 3.79
N ARG A 116 -20.23 -23.03 4.33
CA ARG A 116 -19.88 -23.43 5.70
C ARG A 116 -20.42 -22.45 6.75
N LEU A 117 -20.35 -21.14 6.51
CA LEU A 117 -20.92 -20.12 7.39
C LEU A 117 -22.41 -20.36 7.63
N VAL A 118 -23.14 -20.72 6.59
CA VAL A 118 -24.58 -20.93 6.69
C VAL A 118 -24.90 -22.22 7.44
N ASN A 119 -24.13 -23.28 7.23
CA ASN A 119 -24.29 -24.51 8.01
C ASN A 119 -24.00 -24.31 9.51
N THR A 120 -23.24 -23.27 9.87
CA THR A 120 -22.98 -22.91 11.28
C THR A 120 -24.04 -21.97 11.88
N TRP A 121 -24.99 -21.46 11.09
CA TRP A 121 -26.08 -20.65 11.61
C TRP A 121 -27.07 -21.50 12.40
N GLY A 122 -27.27 -21.19 13.68
CA GLY A 122 -28.24 -21.86 14.55
C GLY A 122 -29.69 -21.44 14.26
N PHE A 123 -30.66 -22.15 14.85
CA PHE A 123 -32.10 -21.90 14.66
C PHE A 123 -32.53 -20.46 14.99
N SER A 124 -32.03 -19.89 16.10
CA SER A 124 -32.35 -18.51 16.49
C SER A 124 -31.92 -17.50 15.44
N HIS A 125 -30.73 -17.70 14.86
CA HIS A 125 -30.25 -16.89 13.75
C HIS A 125 -31.20 -17.03 12.57
N ILE A 126 -31.48 -18.26 12.13
CA ILE A 126 -32.34 -18.57 10.97
C ILE A 126 -33.80 -18.08 11.11
N HIS A 127 -34.36 -18.11 12.32
CA HIS A 127 -35.70 -17.59 12.59
C HIS A 127 -35.75 -16.06 12.49
N GLU A 128 -34.68 -15.34 12.89
CA GLU A 128 -34.57 -13.90 12.62
C GLU A 128 -34.44 -13.61 11.11
N LEU A 129 -33.82 -14.52 10.35
CA LEU A 129 -33.58 -14.37 8.91
C LEU A 129 -34.85 -14.60 8.07
N THR A 130 -35.71 -15.50 8.53
CA THR A 130 -36.92 -15.95 7.83
C THR A 130 -38.03 -16.16 8.86
N PRO A 131 -38.75 -15.09 9.24
CA PRO A 131 -39.87 -15.18 10.17
C PRO A 131 -40.91 -16.17 9.64
N GLY A 132 -41.24 -17.20 10.43
CA GLY A 132 -42.14 -18.29 10.03
C GLY A 132 -41.44 -19.64 9.77
N VAL A 133 -40.10 -19.69 9.81
CA VAL A 133 -39.35 -20.95 9.76
C VAL A 133 -39.27 -21.56 11.16
N ASN A 134 -39.90 -22.72 11.33
CA ASN A 134 -39.86 -23.49 12.58
C ASN A 134 -38.65 -24.44 12.62
N LYS A 135 -38.29 -24.88 13.83
CA LYS A 135 -37.10 -25.71 14.13
C LYS A 135 -37.04 -27.01 13.30
N HIS A 136 -38.18 -27.46 12.78
CA HIS A 136 -38.32 -28.69 12.00
C HIS A 136 -38.08 -28.48 10.49
N ASN A 137 -38.20 -27.25 9.98
CA ASN A 137 -38.10 -26.95 8.53
C ASN A 137 -36.82 -26.19 8.16
N VAL A 138 -35.94 -25.92 9.13
CA VAL A 138 -34.64 -25.24 8.94
C VAL A 138 -33.78 -25.93 7.87
N HIS A 139 -33.86 -27.26 7.79
CA HIS A 139 -33.13 -28.05 6.79
C HIS A 139 -33.59 -27.79 5.35
N GLU A 140 -34.79 -27.21 5.13
CA GLU A 140 -35.32 -26.87 3.81
C GLU A 140 -34.70 -25.59 3.21
N LEU A 141 -34.01 -24.77 4.01
CA LEU A 141 -33.33 -23.54 3.56
C LEU A 141 -31.94 -23.81 2.95
N THR A 142 -31.31 -24.93 3.31
CA THR A 142 -29.97 -25.34 2.89
C THR A 142 -29.74 -25.33 1.36
N PRO A 143 -30.71 -25.76 0.52
CA PRO A 143 -30.59 -25.70 -0.94
C PRO A 143 -30.57 -24.27 -1.52
N GLY A 144 -31.32 -23.33 -0.94
CA GLY A 144 -31.38 -21.93 -1.39
C GLY A 144 -30.06 -21.19 -1.13
N VAL A 145 -29.43 -21.48 0.01
CA VAL A 145 -28.19 -20.80 0.38
C VAL A 145 -26.96 -21.33 -0.35
N LYS A 146 -26.90 -22.63 -0.67
CA LYS A 146 -25.89 -23.16 -1.59
C LYS A 146 -25.98 -22.48 -2.96
N GLN A 147 -27.20 -22.17 -3.42
CA GLN A 147 -27.41 -21.41 -4.65
C GLN A 147 -26.94 -19.96 -4.52
N THR A 148 -27.17 -19.30 -3.37
CA THR A 148 -26.63 -17.95 -3.11
C THR A 148 -25.11 -17.94 -3.06
N GLY A 149 -24.47 -18.90 -2.37
CA GLY A 149 -23.01 -18.99 -2.32
C GLY A 149 -22.40 -19.23 -3.69
N LEU A 150 -23.06 -20.05 -4.52
CA LEU A 150 -22.67 -20.25 -5.90
C LEU A 150 -22.85 -18.96 -6.72
N PHE A 151 -23.99 -18.28 -6.58
CA PHE A 151 -24.26 -17.01 -7.26
C PHE A 151 -23.22 -15.94 -6.94
N LEU A 152 -22.83 -15.80 -5.67
CA LEU A 152 -21.80 -14.86 -5.23
C LEU A 152 -20.39 -15.23 -5.73
N ALA A 153 -20.05 -16.52 -5.75
CA ALA A 153 -18.81 -17.00 -6.36
C ALA A 153 -18.78 -16.69 -7.87
N LEU A 154 -19.92 -16.83 -8.56
CA LEU A 154 -20.05 -16.47 -9.97
C LEU A 154 -19.98 -14.95 -10.19
N ILE A 155 -20.51 -14.12 -9.29
CA ILE A 155 -20.32 -12.66 -9.36
C ILE A 155 -18.83 -12.30 -9.31
N TYR A 156 -18.08 -12.90 -8.39
CA TYR A 156 -16.62 -12.71 -8.34
C TYR A 156 -15.99 -13.13 -9.68
N LEU A 157 -16.26 -14.34 -10.15
CA LEU A 157 -15.58 -14.91 -11.31
C LEU A 157 -15.91 -14.18 -12.62
N LEU A 158 -17.13 -13.65 -12.75
CA LEU A 158 -17.63 -13.00 -13.96
C LEU A 158 -17.47 -11.47 -13.94
N THR A 159 -17.06 -10.87 -12.82
CA THR A 159 -16.88 -9.42 -12.79
C THR A 159 -15.69 -8.99 -13.64
N PRO A 160 -15.84 -7.96 -14.49
CA PRO A 160 -14.75 -7.48 -15.34
C PRO A 160 -13.46 -7.13 -14.62
N ALA A 161 -13.53 -6.66 -13.38
CA ALA A 161 -12.34 -6.32 -12.59
C ALA A 161 -11.39 -7.53 -12.39
N THR A 162 -11.91 -8.74 -12.22
CA THR A 162 -11.07 -9.93 -11.94
C THR A 162 -10.23 -10.35 -13.14
N PHE A 163 -10.88 -10.55 -14.30
CA PHE A 163 -10.17 -10.96 -15.50
C PHE A 163 -9.40 -9.80 -16.15
N PHE A 164 -9.79 -8.54 -15.90
CA PHE A 164 -9.01 -7.39 -16.35
C PHE A 164 -7.66 -7.30 -15.61
N ASP A 165 -7.67 -7.38 -14.27
CA ASP A 165 -6.44 -7.36 -13.45
C ASP A 165 -5.55 -8.60 -13.68
N GLY A 166 -6.13 -9.79 -13.66
CA GLY A 166 -5.35 -11.03 -13.77
C GLY A 166 -4.98 -11.40 -15.21
N ALA A 167 -5.99 -11.66 -16.04
CA ALA A 167 -5.78 -12.27 -17.36
C ALA A 167 -5.37 -11.26 -18.44
N LEU A 168 -5.92 -10.04 -18.42
CA LEU A 168 -5.54 -8.99 -19.38
C LEU A 168 -4.27 -8.27 -18.94
N TRP A 169 -4.28 -7.64 -17.76
CA TRP A 169 -3.20 -6.80 -17.23
C TRP A 169 -1.96 -7.64 -16.85
N GLY A 170 -2.13 -8.82 -16.27
CA GLY A 170 -1.02 -9.67 -15.82
C GLY A 170 -0.58 -9.39 -14.39
N GLN A 171 -1.44 -8.77 -13.57
CA GLN A 171 -1.21 -8.63 -12.14
C GLN A 171 -1.52 -9.90 -11.37
N VAL A 172 -1.08 -9.94 -10.11
CA VAL A 172 -1.10 -11.14 -9.25
C VAL A 172 -1.94 -10.95 -7.98
N ASP A 173 -2.84 -9.97 -7.97
CA ASP A 173 -3.65 -9.61 -6.81
C ASP A 173 -4.63 -10.74 -6.42
N GLN A 174 -5.14 -11.50 -7.40
CA GLN A 174 -5.93 -12.71 -7.13
C GLN A 174 -5.14 -13.82 -6.43
N LEU A 175 -3.82 -13.92 -6.65
CA LEU A 175 -2.97 -14.85 -5.91
C LEU A 175 -2.86 -14.44 -4.43
N GLY A 176 -2.63 -13.15 -4.17
CA GLY A 176 -2.65 -12.60 -2.80
C GLY A 176 -3.98 -12.86 -2.09
N LEU A 177 -5.09 -12.63 -2.79
CA LEU A 177 -6.44 -12.89 -2.29
C LEU A 177 -6.68 -14.39 -2.03
N PHE A 178 -6.17 -15.28 -2.87
CA PHE A 178 -6.32 -16.73 -2.73
C PHE A 178 -5.72 -17.26 -1.44
N PHE A 179 -4.48 -16.88 -1.13
CA PHE A 179 -3.86 -17.26 0.14
C PHE A 179 -4.60 -16.66 1.33
N PHE A 180 -5.03 -15.39 1.23
CA PHE A 180 -5.81 -14.75 2.29
C PHE A 180 -7.16 -15.46 2.54
N LEU A 181 -7.95 -15.76 1.50
CA LEU A 181 -9.22 -16.49 1.62
C LEU A 181 -9.01 -17.94 2.07
N THR A 182 -7.90 -18.58 1.69
CA THR A 182 -7.55 -19.91 2.19
C THR A 182 -7.30 -19.86 3.69
N SER A 183 -6.54 -18.86 4.18
CA SER A 183 -6.38 -18.64 5.61
C SER A 183 -7.74 -18.39 6.27
N LEU A 184 -8.60 -17.57 5.70
CA LEU A 184 -9.93 -17.29 6.26
C LEU A 184 -10.79 -18.57 6.36
N TYR A 185 -10.76 -19.42 5.34
CA TYR A 185 -11.42 -20.72 5.37
C TYR A 185 -10.84 -21.62 6.48
N LEU A 186 -9.52 -21.63 6.68
CA LEU A 186 -8.87 -22.38 7.75
C LEU A 186 -9.24 -21.85 9.15
N LEU A 187 -9.41 -20.53 9.31
CA LEU A 187 -9.97 -19.94 10.53
C LEU A 187 -11.40 -20.44 10.79
N LEU A 188 -12.22 -20.51 9.75
CA LEU A 188 -13.60 -20.99 9.82
C LEU A 188 -13.70 -22.47 10.22
N ILE A 189 -12.77 -23.31 9.78
CA ILE A 189 -12.71 -24.73 10.19
C ILE A 189 -11.81 -24.98 11.40
N GLU A 190 -11.46 -23.92 12.14
CA GLU A 190 -10.71 -23.93 13.40
C GLU A 190 -9.27 -24.49 13.33
N ARG A 191 -8.66 -24.53 12.14
CA ARG A 191 -7.25 -24.90 11.93
C ARG A 191 -6.35 -23.67 11.99
N LEU A 192 -6.30 -23.02 13.15
CA LEU A 192 -5.69 -21.69 13.31
C LEU A 192 -4.18 -21.65 13.00
N GLU A 193 -3.41 -22.65 13.43
CA GLU A 193 -1.96 -22.69 13.20
C GLU A 193 -1.65 -22.76 11.70
N ILE A 194 -2.35 -23.63 10.97
CA ILE A 194 -2.22 -23.75 9.52
C ILE A 194 -2.72 -22.47 8.85
N ALA A 195 -3.79 -21.85 9.38
CA ALA A 195 -4.24 -20.55 8.91
C ALA A 195 -3.11 -19.51 9.04
N SER A 196 -2.36 -19.49 10.14
CA SER A 196 -1.28 -18.52 10.37
C SER A 196 -0.09 -18.73 9.41
N ILE A 197 0.21 -20.00 9.08
CA ILE A 197 1.19 -20.35 8.05
C ILE A 197 0.74 -19.79 6.69
N ILE A 198 -0.49 -20.10 6.27
CA ILE A 198 -1.03 -19.66 4.98
C ILE A 198 -1.18 -18.14 4.91
N PHE A 199 -1.58 -17.49 6.01
CA PHE A 199 -1.64 -16.05 6.11
C PHE A 199 -0.26 -15.41 5.96
N THR A 200 0.77 -16.02 6.55
CA THR A 200 2.16 -15.57 6.38
C THR A 200 2.61 -15.65 4.93
N LEU A 201 2.31 -16.76 4.24
CA LEU A 201 2.54 -16.87 2.80
C LEU A 201 1.77 -15.81 2.00
N SER A 202 0.55 -15.44 2.43
CA SER A 202 -0.25 -14.44 1.72
C SER A 202 0.43 -13.07 1.62
N PHE A 203 1.08 -12.59 2.68
CA PHE A 203 1.81 -11.32 2.66
C PHE A 203 3.25 -11.44 2.17
N LEU A 204 3.83 -12.65 2.20
CA LEU A 204 5.10 -12.98 1.55
C LEU A 204 4.96 -13.24 0.04
N ILE A 205 3.73 -13.24 -0.50
CA ILE A 205 3.44 -13.20 -1.93
C ILE A 205 3.05 -11.79 -2.38
N LYS A 206 2.22 -11.08 -1.60
CA LYS A 206 1.80 -9.70 -1.90
C LYS A 206 1.79 -8.85 -0.63
N PHE A 207 2.64 -7.82 -0.56
CA PHE A 207 2.75 -6.96 0.64
C PHE A 207 1.44 -6.26 1.02
N GLN A 208 0.49 -6.12 0.10
CA GLN A 208 -0.85 -5.60 0.39
C GLN A 208 -1.54 -6.34 1.54
N ASN A 209 -1.25 -7.63 1.76
CA ASN A 209 -1.82 -8.42 2.85
C ASN A 209 -1.23 -8.11 4.24
N LEU A 210 -0.13 -7.34 4.33
CA LEU A 210 0.44 -6.91 5.63
C LEU A 210 -0.57 -6.12 6.47
N MET A 211 -1.48 -5.37 5.83
CA MET A 211 -2.49 -4.57 6.53
C MET A 211 -3.41 -5.42 7.43
N PHE A 212 -3.53 -6.72 7.17
CA PHE A 212 -4.37 -7.61 7.96
C PHE A 212 -3.66 -8.16 9.21
N ILE A 213 -2.33 -8.03 9.35
CA ILE A 213 -1.57 -8.69 10.44
C ILE A 213 -2.13 -8.35 11.83
N PRO A 214 -2.29 -7.07 12.22
CA PRO A 214 -2.80 -6.74 13.55
C PRO A 214 -4.20 -7.32 13.81
N VAL A 215 -5.15 -7.14 12.88
CA VAL A 215 -6.52 -7.66 13.05
C VAL A 215 -6.60 -9.18 13.00
N TYR A 216 -5.71 -9.84 12.25
CA TYR A 216 -5.60 -11.29 12.20
C TYR A 216 -5.21 -11.86 13.55
N PHE A 217 -4.13 -11.35 14.14
CA PHE A 217 -3.68 -11.82 15.46
C PHE A 217 -4.60 -11.38 16.59
N LEU A 218 -5.30 -10.24 16.43
CA LEU A 218 -6.39 -9.85 17.32
C LEU A 218 -7.55 -10.85 17.30
N PHE A 219 -7.92 -11.37 16.12
CA PHE A 219 -8.89 -12.46 15.98
C PHE A 219 -8.40 -13.71 16.71
N ILE A 220 -7.14 -14.12 16.51
CA ILE A 220 -6.57 -15.29 17.19
C ILE A 220 -6.58 -15.13 18.71
N PHE A 221 -6.14 -13.97 19.22
CA PHE A 221 -6.18 -13.64 20.64
C PHE A 221 -7.60 -13.73 21.19
N LYS A 222 -8.59 -13.20 20.48
CA LYS A 222 -10.00 -13.31 20.88
C LYS A 222 -10.52 -14.74 20.87
N LYS A 223 -10.06 -15.57 19.94
CA LYS A 223 -10.50 -16.96 19.77
C LYS A 223 -9.85 -17.90 20.80
N ARG A 224 -8.54 -17.78 21.05
CA ARG A 224 -7.75 -18.72 21.87
C ARG A 224 -6.99 -18.11 23.06
N GLY A 225 -7.16 -16.82 23.32
CA GLY A 225 -6.44 -16.12 24.38
C GLY A 225 -4.95 -15.97 24.08
N ILE A 226 -4.18 -15.61 25.11
CA ILE A 226 -2.75 -15.28 24.98
C ILE A 226 -1.89 -16.49 24.58
N ALA A 227 -2.18 -17.68 25.11
CA ALA A 227 -1.43 -18.89 24.79
C ALA A 227 -1.60 -19.27 23.29
N GLY A 228 -2.84 -19.21 22.79
CA GLY A 228 -3.10 -19.44 21.37
C GLY A 228 -2.47 -18.38 20.46
N LEU A 229 -2.43 -17.11 20.91
CA LEU A 229 -1.73 -16.04 20.19
C LEU A 229 -0.25 -16.39 20.00
N PHE A 230 0.46 -16.77 21.07
CA PHE A 230 1.88 -17.11 20.96
C PHE A 230 2.14 -18.33 20.08
N GLY A 231 1.30 -19.37 20.14
CA GLY A 231 1.42 -20.52 19.24
C GLY A 231 1.29 -20.15 17.77
N ASN A 232 0.36 -19.24 17.45
CA ASN A 232 0.12 -18.78 16.08
C ASN A 232 1.17 -17.78 15.60
N LEU A 233 1.66 -16.90 16.49
CA LEU A 233 2.83 -16.07 16.22
C LEU A 233 4.07 -16.92 15.95
N GLY A 234 4.26 -18.02 16.69
CA GLY A 234 5.34 -18.98 16.46
C GLY A 234 5.23 -19.66 15.08
N ALA A 235 4.02 -20.09 14.68
CA ALA A 235 3.80 -20.64 13.35
C ALA A 235 4.06 -19.63 12.22
N ALA A 236 3.63 -18.38 12.40
CA ALA A 236 3.90 -17.30 11.45
C ALA A 236 5.39 -16.97 11.38
N PHE A 237 6.06 -16.82 12.51
CA PHE A 237 7.50 -16.57 12.60
C PHE A 237 8.31 -17.70 11.96
N GLY A 238 7.99 -18.97 12.28
CA GLY A 238 8.65 -20.12 11.66
C GLY A 238 8.49 -20.15 10.13
N THR A 239 7.30 -19.83 9.64
CA THR A 239 7.03 -19.71 8.20
C THR A 239 7.84 -18.58 7.56
N PHE A 240 7.86 -17.41 8.20
CA PHE A 240 8.65 -16.27 7.76
C PHE A 240 10.13 -16.65 7.64
N MET A 241 10.71 -17.19 8.72
CA MET A 241 12.12 -17.59 8.75
C MET A 241 12.44 -18.66 7.72
N ALA A 242 11.54 -19.61 7.48
CA ALA A 242 11.74 -20.64 6.46
C ALA A 242 11.75 -20.04 5.04
N VAL A 243 10.80 -19.15 4.72
CA VAL A 243 10.73 -18.50 3.41
C VAL A 243 11.91 -17.55 3.19
N THR A 244 12.37 -16.88 4.25
CA THR A 244 13.47 -15.91 4.19
C THR A 244 14.83 -16.53 4.52
N ALA A 245 14.92 -17.87 4.55
CA ALA A 245 16.13 -18.64 4.87
C ALA A 245 17.40 -18.14 4.17
N PRO A 246 17.40 -17.88 2.84
CA PRO A 246 18.62 -17.46 2.16
C PRO A 246 19.22 -16.17 2.74
N PHE A 247 18.39 -15.23 3.20
CA PHE A 247 18.85 -13.93 3.66
C PHE A 247 19.52 -13.99 5.03
N TRP A 248 18.99 -14.74 5.99
CA TRP A 248 19.60 -14.79 7.33
C TRP A 248 20.72 -15.84 7.41
N LEU A 249 20.70 -16.87 6.56
CA LEU A 249 21.83 -17.79 6.41
C LEU A 249 23.05 -17.11 5.78
N ALA A 250 22.85 -16.06 4.97
CA ALA A 250 23.90 -15.30 4.32
C ALA A 250 24.27 -13.98 5.03
N ASP A 251 23.74 -13.73 6.23
CA ASP A 251 23.91 -12.48 6.98
C ASP A 251 23.53 -11.21 6.19
N GLN A 252 22.43 -11.30 5.44
CA GLN A 252 21.91 -10.29 4.51
C GLN A 252 20.48 -9.85 4.85
N MET A 253 20.11 -9.91 6.13
CA MET A 253 18.79 -9.46 6.61
C MET A 253 18.51 -7.99 6.31
N GLU A 254 19.54 -7.15 6.26
CA GLU A 254 19.42 -5.72 5.95
C GLU A 254 18.73 -5.47 4.60
N PHE A 255 19.01 -6.28 3.57
CA PHE A 255 18.39 -6.15 2.25
C PHE A 255 16.90 -6.50 2.29
N LEU A 256 16.53 -7.54 3.05
CA LEU A 256 15.14 -7.91 3.26
C LEU A 256 14.37 -6.83 4.03
N LEU A 257 14.96 -6.31 5.11
CA LEU A 257 14.38 -5.24 5.89
C LEU A 257 14.20 -3.98 5.05
N ARG A 258 15.22 -3.61 4.25
CA ARG A 258 15.14 -2.51 3.29
C ARG A 258 14.01 -2.73 2.29
N LEU A 259 13.90 -3.91 1.70
CA LEU A 259 12.82 -4.28 0.76
C LEU A 259 11.43 -4.09 1.38
N MET A 260 11.24 -4.46 2.64
CA MET A 260 9.96 -4.30 3.35
C MET A 260 9.65 -2.84 3.70
N MET A 261 10.67 -2.02 3.98
CA MET A 261 10.48 -0.63 4.41
C MET A 261 10.40 0.36 3.24
N ILE A 262 11.19 0.17 2.19
CA ILE A 262 11.32 1.14 1.09
C ILE A 262 10.05 1.26 0.25
N ASN A 263 9.26 0.18 0.18
CA ASN A 263 8.01 0.14 -0.57
C ASN A 263 6.97 1.16 -0.08
N ALA A 264 7.01 1.53 1.20
CA ALA A 264 6.05 2.45 1.78
C ALA A 264 6.34 3.92 1.46
N ASP A 265 7.47 4.25 0.83
CA ASP A 265 7.87 5.61 0.40
C ASP A 265 8.33 5.60 -1.09
N TRP A 266 8.06 4.51 -1.83
CA TRP A 266 8.57 4.29 -3.19
C TRP A 266 7.96 5.24 -4.22
N PHE A 267 6.70 5.61 -4.03
CA PHE A 267 5.95 6.47 -4.93
C PHE A 267 5.27 7.59 -4.14
N PRO A 268 6.01 8.65 -3.74
CA PRO A 268 5.55 9.70 -2.82
C PRO A 268 4.59 10.68 -3.49
N HIS A 269 3.46 10.17 -3.95
CA HIS A 269 2.43 10.84 -4.74
C HIS A 269 1.08 10.76 -4.05
N PHE A 270 0.22 11.74 -4.32
CA PHE A 270 -1.14 11.78 -3.76
C PHE A 270 -1.91 10.50 -4.09
N SER A 271 -1.85 10.05 -5.33
CA SER A 271 -2.55 8.84 -5.78
C SER A 271 -1.89 8.25 -7.02
N LEU A 272 -1.76 6.93 -7.04
CA LEU A 272 -1.17 6.20 -8.16
C LEU A 272 -2.28 5.71 -9.08
N ASN A 273 -2.98 6.66 -9.70
CA ASN A 273 -4.23 6.43 -10.45
C ASN A 273 -5.35 5.73 -9.65
N ALA A 274 -5.24 5.65 -8.32
CA ALA A 274 -6.37 5.31 -7.48
C ALA A 274 -7.38 6.46 -7.49
N PHE A 275 -8.56 6.27 -8.07
CA PHE A 275 -9.65 7.25 -8.01
C PHE A 275 -10.27 7.31 -6.61
N ASN A 276 -9.51 7.87 -5.67
CA ASN A 276 -9.82 8.08 -4.26
C ASN A 276 -9.87 9.59 -3.92
N ILE A 277 -9.93 9.94 -2.64
CA ILE A 277 -9.99 11.36 -2.21
C ILE A 277 -8.75 12.15 -2.68
N TRP A 278 -7.58 11.53 -2.68
CA TRP A 278 -6.32 12.17 -3.07
C TRP A 278 -6.24 12.43 -4.58
N TRP A 279 -6.92 11.63 -5.39
CA TRP A 279 -7.10 11.92 -6.82
C TRP A 279 -7.85 13.24 -7.04
N ILE A 280 -8.91 13.50 -6.26
CA ILE A 280 -9.66 14.76 -6.33
C ILE A 280 -8.83 15.93 -5.78
N LEU A 281 -8.20 15.74 -4.61
CA LEU A 281 -7.41 16.78 -3.95
C LEU A 281 -6.15 17.19 -4.73
N SER A 282 -5.64 16.33 -5.59
CA SER A 282 -4.54 16.65 -6.52
C SER A 282 -5.00 17.38 -7.79
N GLY A 283 -6.30 17.62 -7.96
CA GLY A 283 -6.85 18.19 -9.21
C GLY A 283 -6.83 17.21 -10.37
N LEU A 284 -7.07 15.92 -10.11
CA LEU A 284 -7.03 14.82 -11.09
C LEU A 284 -5.63 14.59 -11.70
N GLN A 285 -4.60 14.84 -10.89
CA GLN A 285 -3.18 14.71 -11.28
C GLN A 285 -2.40 13.97 -10.20
N GLY A 286 -2.99 12.91 -9.64
CA GLY A 286 -2.47 12.20 -8.47
C GLY A 286 -1.00 11.79 -8.60
N MET A 287 -0.60 11.33 -9.80
CA MET A 287 0.76 10.91 -10.14
C MET A 287 1.78 12.05 -10.21
N GLN A 288 1.34 13.31 -10.29
CA GLN A 288 2.20 14.48 -10.46
C GLN A 288 2.32 15.33 -9.19
N VAL A 289 1.45 15.10 -8.21
CA VAL A 289 1.44 15.87 -6.96
C VAL A 289 2.05 15.01 -5.85
N THR A 290 3.15 15.47 -5.27
CA THR A 290 3.79 14.75 -4.16
C THR A 290 2.99 14.83 -2.86
N ASP A 291 2.87 13.72 -2.15
CA ASP A 291 2.17 13.64 -0.86
C ASP A 291 2.96 14.21 0.33
N ARG A 292 4.19 14.65 0.07
CA ARG A 292 5.04 15.39 1.01
C ARG A 292 4.65 16.86 1.12
N ASN A 293 3.77 17.35 0.24
CA ASN A 293 3.24 18.71 0.29
C ASN A 293 2.52 19.01 1.62
N LEU A 294 2.75 20.22 2.14
CA LEU A 294 2.14 20.70 3.39
C LEU A 294 0.62 20.87 3.23
N MET A 295 -0.16 20.10 3.99
CA MET A 295 -1.62 20.13 3.95
C MET A 295 -2.18 20.96 5.12
N ILE A 296 -2.11 20.44 6.35
CA ILE A 296 -2.61 21.11 7.56
C ILE A 296 -1.41 21.64 8.35
N GLY A 297 -1.25 22.97 8.38
CA GLY A 297 -0.05 23.60 8.93
C GLY A 297 1.22 23.08 8.25
N ILE A 298 2.08 22.41 9.03
CA ILE A 298 3.31 21.72 8.60
C ILE A 298 3.12 20.21 8.38
N THR A 299 1.96 19.64 8.72
CA THR A 299 1.67 18.23 8.48
C THR A 299 1.39 18.01 6.99
N ASN A 300 2.13 17.08 6.37
CA ASN A 300 1.97 16.74 4.96
C ASN A 300 0.74 15.85 4.68
N ALA A 301 0.36 15.74 3.41
CA ALA A 301 -0.81 14.95 2.98
C ALA A 301 -0.72 13.49 3.43
N LYS A 302 0.45 12.86 3.31
CA LYS A 302 0.69 11.48 3.76
C LYS A 302 0.34 11.27 5.24
N SER A 303 0.81 12.17 6.09
CA SER A 303 0.59 12.09 7.54
C SER A 303 -0.87 12.36 7.92
N VAL A 304 -1.54 13.29 7.21
CA VAL A 304 -2.98 13.51 7.37
C VAL A 304 -3.77 12.25 6.99
N GLY A 305 -3.46 11.63 5.85
CA GLY A 305 -4.08 10.37 5.45
C GLY A 305 -3.87 9.24 6.45
N MET A 306 -2.65 9.13 6.99
CA MET A 306 -2.31 8.16 8.02
C MET A 306 -3.16 8.32 9.28
N LEU A 307 -3.43 9.54 9.74
CA LEU A 307 -4.30 9.77 10.92
C LEU A 307 -5.73 9.29 10.68
N PHE A 308 -6.30 9.56 9.51
CA PHE A 308 -7.63 9.06 9.14
C PHE A 308 -7.65 7.54 9.02
N PHE A 309 -6.61 6.95 8.42
CA PHE A 309 -6.46 5.50 8.32
C PHE A 309 -6.34 4.85 9.70
N ILE A 310 -5.55 5.42 10.63
CA ILE A 310 -5.44 4.96 12.02
C ILE A 310 -6.82 4.93 12.69
N PHE A 311 -7.65 5.96 12.49
CA PHE A 311 -9.01 5.97 13.03
C PHE A 311 -9.89 4.84 12.48
N ALA A 312 -9.86 4.63 11.17
CA ALA A 312 -10.61 3.54 10.53
C ALA A 312 -10.11 2.15 10.97
N TYR A 313 -8.78 1.99 11.08
CA TYR A 313 -8.13 0.77 11.55
C TYR A 313 -8.45 0.48 13.02
N PHE A 314 -8.46 1.50 13.87
CA PHE A 314 -8.93 1.40 15.26
C PHE A 314 -10.39 0.94 15.30
N THR A 315 -11.26 1.54 14.47
CA THR A 315 -12.68 1.16 14.39
C THR A 315 -12.84 -0.31 13.99
N ALA A 316 -12.06 -0.79 13.01
CA ALA A 316 -12.04 -2.19 12.59
C ALA A 316 -11.55 -3.14 13.70
N SER A 317 -10.46 -2.76 14.38
CA SER A 317 -9.90 -3.53 15.49
C SER A 317 -10.86 -3.58 16.69
N TYR A 318 -11.47 -2.45 17.02
CA TYR A 318 -12.43 -2.34 18.10
C TYR A 318 -13.69 -3.15 17.82
N LEU A 319 -14.16 -3.21 16.56
CA LEU A 319 -15.25 -4.08 16.14
C LEU A 319 -14.99 -5.57 16.47
N ILE A 320 -13.75 -6.02 16.30
CA ILE A 320 -13.31 -7.39 16.66
C ILE A 320 -13.24 -7.54 18.19
N LEU A 321 -12.70 -6.54 18.90
CA LEU A 321 -12.55 -6.56 20.36
C LEU A 321 -13.88 -6.62 21.10
N ILE A 322 -14.93 -5.95 20.64
CA ILE A 322 -16.24 -5.99 21.30
C ILE A 322 -17.09 -7.19 20.85
N SER A 323 -16.61 -7.96 19.88
CA SER A 323 -17.36 -9.09 19.34
C SER A 323 -17.48 -10.24 20.34
N ARG A 324 -18.65 -10.89 20.32
CA ARG A 324 -18.85 -12.19 20.97
C ARG A 324 -18.16 -13.29 20.18
N ARG A 325 -17.79 -14.39 20.83
CA ARG A 325 -17.09 -15.51 20.18
C ARG A 325 -17.87 -16.11 18.99
N GLU A 326 -19.21 -16.14 19.08
CA GLU A 326 -20.10 -16.61 18.02
C GLU A 326 -20.09 -15.72 16.76
N ASP A 327 -19.88 -14.42 16.93
CA ASP A 327 -19.88 -13.40 15.88
C ASP A 327 -18.47 -13.07 15.35
N LEU A 328 -17.43 -13.57 16.02
CA LEU A 328 -16.05 -13.09 15.88
C LEU A 328 -15.55 -13.13 14.42
N LEU A 329 -15.83 -14.21 13.69
CA LEU A 329 -15.42 -14.35 12.29
C LEU A 329 -16.16 -13.37 11.37
N ASN A 330 -17.47 -13.17 11.60
CA ASN A 330 -18.27 -12.21 10.84
C ASN A 330 -17.74 -10.78 11.03
N ARG A 331 -17.39 -10.42 12.28
CA ARG A 331 -16.79 -9.12 12.60
C ARG A 331 -15.40 -8.95 12.01
N TYR A 332 -14.60 -10.01 12.01
CA TYR A 332 -13.28 -10.02 11.36
C TYR A 332 -13.38 -9.78 9.84
N ILE A 333 -14.34 -10.42 9.16
CA ILE A 333 -14.57 -10.22 7.71
C ILE A 333 -15.00 -8.77 7.41
N ILE A 334 -15.95 -8.22 8.18
CA ILE A 334 -16.39 -6.83 8.03
C ILE A 334 -15.24 -5.84 8.33
N ALA A 335 -14.47 -6.09 9.39
CA ALA A 335 -13.30 -5.29 9.75
C ALA A 335 -12.23 -5.32 8.64
N SER A 336 -11.98 -6.49 8.06
CA SER A 336 -11.05 -6.65 6.93
C SER A 336 -11.51 -5.85 5.71
N ALA A 337 -12.80 -5.88 5.38
CA ALA A 337 -13.36 -5.06 4.29
C ALA A 337 -13.22 -3.55 4.58
N LEU A 338 -13.47 -3.11 5.82
CA LEU A 338 -13.26 -1.71 6.23
C LEU A 338 -11.80 -1.29 6.07
N ILE A 339 -10.85 -2.15 6.44
CA ILE A 339 -9.41 -1.88 6.30
C ILE A 339 -9.04 -1.70 4.82
N VAL A 340 -9.51 -2.56 3.92
CA VAL A 340 -9.23 -2.42 2.47
C VAL A 340 -9.79 -1.11 1.92
N PHE A 341 -11.05 -0.80 2.26
CA PHE A 341 -11.66 0.47 1.86
C PHE A 341 -10.88 1.67 2.41
N ALA A 342 -10.56 1.66 3.70
CA ALA A 342 -9.83 2.74 4.35
C ALA A 342 -8.41 2.90 3.79
N PHE A 343 -7.73 1.79 3.50
CA PHE A 343 -6.40 1.79 2.90
C PHE A 343 -6.43 2.53 1.56
N PHE A 344 -7.34 2.14 0.67
CA PHE A 344 -7.49 2.77 -0.64
C PHE A 344 -7.95 4.24 -0.57
N HIS A 345 -8.90 4.56 0.31
CA HIS A 345 -9.52 5.89 0.32
C HIS A 345 -8.79 6.92 1.18
N LEU A 346 -8.11 6.51 2.25
CA LEU A 346 -7.57 7.43 3.24
C LEU A 346 -6.05 7.59 3.14
N LEU A 347 -5.32 6.58 2.65
CA LEU A 347 -3.88 6.70 2.44
C LEU A 347 -3.56 7.27 1.05
N THR A 348 -2.54 8.14 1.02
CA THR A 348 -1.85 8.51 -0.22
C THR A 348 -1.09 7.31 -0.77
N GLU A 349 -0.47 7.45 -1.96
CA GLU A 349 0.29 6.37 -2.60
C GLU A 349 -0.53 5.10 -2.89
N SER A 350 -1.87 5.19 -2.85
CA SER A 350 -2.74 4.06 -3.22
C SER A 350 -2.72 3.86 -4.73
N HIS A 351 -2.59 2.59 -5.15
CA HIS A 351 -2.77 2.17 -6.55
C HIS A 351 -4.22 1.85 -6.89
N GLU A 352 -4.56 1.97 -8.17
CA GLU A 352 -5.88 1.69 -8.75
C GLU A 352 -6.48 0.33 -8.36
N ARG A 353 -5.62 -0.67 -8.14
CA ARG A 353 -5.99 -2.06 -7.80
C ARG A 353 -6.08 -2.38 -6.31
N TYR A 354 -5.74 -1.45 -5.42
CA TYR A 354 -5.66 -1.75 -3.97
C TYR A 354 -7.00 -2.10 -3.30
N GLN A 355 -8.12 -1.94 -4.01
CA GLN A 355 -9.43 -2.45 -3.61
C GLN A 355 -9.70 -3.92 -3.99
N PHE A 356 -8.81 -4.61 -4.71
CA PHE A 356 -9.07 -5.95 -5.27
C PHE A 356 -9.59 -6.96 -4.23
N HIS A 357 -9.06 -6.92 -3.00
CA HIS A 357 -9.49 -7.79 -1.91
C HIS A 357 -10.99 -7.66 -1.55
N LEU A 358 -11.63 -6.52 -1.85
CA LEU A 358 -13.07 -6.34 -1.69
C LEU A 358 -13.88 -7.28 -2.58
N LEU A 359 -13.37 -7.68 -3.74
CA LEU A 359 -14.05 -8.63 -4.63
C LEU A 359 -14.24 -9.99 -3.96
N GLY A 360 -13.31 -10.40 -3.09
CA GLY A 360 -13.44 -11.64 -2.30
C GLY A 360 -14.15 -11.45 -0.96
N LEU A 361 -13.98 -10.30 -0.30
CA LEU A 361 -14.54 -10.02 1.02
C LEU A 361 -16.02 -9.59 0.98
N LEU A 362 -16.42 -8.73 0.05
CA LEU A 362 -17.79 -8.23 -0.03
C LEU A 362 -18.83 -9.32 -0.31
N PRO A 363 -18.57 -10.34 -1.14
CA PRO A 363 -19.47 -11.50 -1.22
C PRO A 363 -19.74 -12.14 0.15
N LEU A 364 -18.73 -12.23 1.02
CA LEU A 364 -18.89 -12.77 2.36
C LEU A 364 -19.66 -11.82 3.27
N VAL A 365 -19.42 -10.51 3.17
CA VAL A 365 -20.21 -9.49 3.88
C VAL A 365 -21.68 -9.51 3.46
N VAL A 366 -21.94 -9.67 2.17
CA VAL A 366 -23.30 -9.81 1.61
C VAL A 366 -24.01 -10.99 2.25
N ILE A 367 -23.33 -12.13 2.49
CA ILE A 367 -23.93 -13.28 3.20
C ILE A 367 -24.19 -12.99 4.67
N ILE A 368 -23.23 -12.39 5.37
CA ILE A 368 -23.35 -12.06 6.80
C ILE A 368 -24.57 -11.16 7.06
N ASP A 369 -24.87 -10.25 6.15
CA ASP A 369 -25.98 -9.29 6.28
C ASP A 369 -27.18 -9.58 5.34
N LEU A 370 -27.08 -10.62 4.49
CA LEU A 370 -28.07 -11.06 3.50
C LEU A 370 -29.50 -11.07 4.02
N PRO A 371 -29.74 -11.61 5.22
CA PRO A 371 -31.10 -11.91 5.66
C PRO A 371 -31.98 -10.68 5.88
N ARG A 372 -31.35 -9.52 6.07
CA ARG A 372 -32.06 -8.26 6.30
C ARG A 372 -32.20 -7.44 5.02
N HIS A 373 -31.23 -7.55 4.09
CA HIS A 373 -31.12 -6.62 2.95
C HIS A 373 -30.45 -7.22 1.69
N HIS A 374 -30.84 -8.44 1.27
CA HIS A 374 -30.23 -9.18 0.14
C HIS A 374 -30.01 -8.33 -1.12
N LEU A 375 -31.07 -7.73 -1.67
CA LEU A 375 -31.00 -6.97 -2.93
C LEU A 375 -30.06 -5.77 -2.82
N ARG A 376 -30.21 -4.97 -1.76
CA ARG A 376 -29.37 -3.78 -1.51
C ARG A 376 -27.89 -4.13 -1.41
N ASN A 377 -27.55 -5.16 -0.63
CA ASN A 377 -26.15 -5.54 -0.42
C ASN A 377 -25.53 -6.15 -1.69
N THR A 378 -26.32 -6.89 -2.48
CA THR A 378 -25.89 -7.42 -3.78
C THR A 378 -25.66 -6.30 -4.80
N ILE A 379 -26.57 -5.31 -4.85
CA ILE A 379 -26.40 -4.11 -5.68
C ILE A 379 -25.12 -3.36 -5.26
N TYR A 380 -24.90 -3.18 -3.96
CA TYR A 380 -23.68 -2.55 -3.45
C TYR A 380 -22.41 -3.28 -3.91
N LEU A 381 -22.37 -4.61 -3.80
CA LEU A 381 -21.26 -5.43 -4.32
C LEU A 381 -21.04 -5.21 -5.82
N ILE A 382 -22.09 -5.28 -6.64
CA ILE A 382 -21.99 -5.10 -8.10
C ILE A 382 -21.44 -3.71 -8.42
N ILE A 383 -21.95 -2.67 -7.77
CA ILE A 383 -21.53 -1.28 -8.00
C ILE A 383 -20.06 -1.09 -7.62
N VAL A 384 -19.61 -1.61 -6.47
CA VAL A 384 -18.18 -1.56 -6.07
C VAL A 384 -17.31 -2.26 -7.11
N SER A 385 -17.69 -3.46 -7.56
CA SER A 385 -16.92 -4.20 -8.56
C SER A 385 -16.84 -3.49 -9.91
N LEU A 386 -17.93 -2.83 -10.34
CA LEU A 386 -17.96 -2.03 -11.58
C LEU A 386 -17.06 -0.80 -11.48
N PHE A 387 -17.11 -0.05 -10.37
CA PHE A 387 -16.24 1.12 -10.20
C PHE A 387 -14.77 0.76 -10.03
N LEU A 388 -14.46 -0.38 -9.42
CA LEU A 388 -13.10 -0.93 -9.42
C LEU A 388 -12.65 -1.25 -10.84
N PHE A 389 -13.48 -1.93 -11.64
CA PHE A 389 -13.15 -2.19 -13.04
C PHE A 389 -12.88 -0.90 -13.82
N PHE A 390 -13.74 0.11 -13.73
CA PHE A 390 -13.52 1.37 -14.45
C PHE A 390 -12.31 2.15 -13.96
N ASN A 391 -11.97 2.04 -12.66
CA ASN A 391 -10.72 2.58 -12.12
C ASN A 391 -9.50 1.93 -12.80
N LEU A 392 -9.45 0.59 -12.80
CA LEU A 392 -8.40 -0.18 -13.48
C LEU A 392 -8.33 0.17 -14.98
N TYR A 393 -9.48 0.20 -15.65
CA TYR A 393 -9.56 0.40 -17.10
C TYR A 393 -9.05 1.79 -17.52
N ILE A 394 -9.47 2.85 -16.82
CA ILE A 394 -9.00 4.21 -17.14
C ILE A 394 -7.55 4.42 -16.71
N ALA A 395 -7.12 3.85 -15.59
CA ALA A 395 -5.72 3.87 -15.19
C ALA A 395 -4.84 3.19 -16.26
N PHE A 396 -5.29 2.07 -16.82
CA PHE A 396 -4.62 1.41 -17.94
C PHE A 396 -4.60 2.30 -19.19
N TYR A 397 -5.70 2.98 -19.52
CA TYR A 397 -5.76 3.95 -20.62
C TYR A 397 -4.76 5.10 -20.46
N PHE A 398 -4.60 5.65 -19.25
CA PHE A 398 -3.64 6.71 -18.99
C PHE A 398 -2.19 6.29 -19.25
N ASN A 399 -1.87 5.00 -19.12
CA ASN A 399 -0.54 4.46 -19.39
C ASN A 399 -0.38 3.98 -20.84
N TYR A 400 -1.42 3.37 -21.41
CA TYR A 400 -1.40 2.71 -22.72
C TYR A 400 -2.59 3.10 -23.60
N PRO A 401 -2.71 4.37 -24.03
CA PRO A 401 -3.92 4.89 -24.68
C PRO A 401 -4.26 4.21 -26.02
N THR A 402 -3.29 3.56 -26.67
CA THR A 402 -3.45 2.88 -27.97
C THR A 402 -3.97 1.44 -27.86
N THR A 403 -3.99 0.86 -26.67
CA THR A 403 -4.29 -0.56 -26.45
C THR A 403 -5.75 -0.83 -26.06
N ILE A 404 -6.51 0.23 -25.77
CA ILE A 404 -7.87 0.14 -25.25
C ILE A 404 -8.90 0.53 -26.32
N TYR A 405 -9.90 -0.32 -26.49
CA TYR A 405 -10.99 -0.17 -27.47
C TYR A 405 -12.29 0.28 -26.78
N TRP A 406 -12.44 1.59 -26.53
CA TRP A 406 -13.71 2.29 -26.25
C TRP A 406 -13.41 3.80 -26.18
N PRO A 407 -14.27 4.73 -26.66
CA PRO A 407 -13.84 6.08 -27.03
C PRO A 407 -13.65 7.00 -25.82
N PHE A 408 -12.56 6.83 -25.09
CA PHE A 408 -12.09 7.83 -24.14
C PHE A 408 -11.26 8.86 -24.90
N SER A 409 -11.79 10.08 -25.05
CA SER A 409 -10.91 11.24 -25.21
C SER A 409 -10.19 11.50 -23.89
N PRO A 410 -8.99 12.11 -23.87
CA PRO A 410 -8.33 12.45 -22.61
C PRO A 410 -9.22 13.30 -21.67
N ALA A 411 -10.06 14.16 -22.25
CA ALA A 411 -11.04 14.95 -21.51
C ALA A 411 -12.12 14.07 -20.87
N PHE A 412 -12.68 13.11 -21.62
CA PHE A 412 -13.68 12.19 -21.08
C PHE A 412 -13.08 11.28 -20.00
N ALA A 413 -11.87 10.75 -20.19
CA ALA A 413 -11.17 9.95 -19.18
C ALA A 413 -10.98 10.71 -17.86
N LYS A 414 -10.58 12.00 -17.92
CA LYS A 414 -10.48 12.86 -16.72
C LYS A 414 -11.84 13.05 -16.05
N THR A 415 -12.89 13.40 -16.81
CA THR A 415 -14.25 13.57 -16.25
C THR A 415 -14.77 12.27 -15.64
N ALA A 416 -14.60 11.14 -16.32
CA ALA A 416 -14.98 9.82 -15.82
C ALA A 416 -14.22 9.46 -14.54
N SER A 417 -12.91 9.75 -14.47
CA SER A 417 -12.11 9.50 -13.26
C SER A 417 -12.62 10.28 -12.04
N LEU A 418 -13.09 11.52 -12.23
CA LEU A 418 -13.71 12.32 -11.17
C LEU A 418 -15.03 11.68 -10.71
N ILE A 419 -15.89 11.31 -11.65
CA ILE A 419 -17.18 10.67 -11.35
C ILE A 419 -16.94 9.37 -10.57
N ILE A 420 -16.05 8.51 -11.06
CA ILE A 420 -15.69 7.25 -10.39
C ILE A 420 -15.18 7.52 -8.98
N SER A 421 -14.29 8.51 -8.81
CA SER A 421 -13.77 8.86 -7.48
C SER A 421 -14.88 9.27 -6.51
N ILE A 422 -15.78 10.17 -6.93
CA ILE A 422 -16.92 10.61 -6.12
C ILE A 422 -17.80 9.42 -5.70
N PHE A 423 -18.14 8.55 -6.66
CA PHE A 423 -18.97 7.39 -6.36
C PHE A 423 -18.27 6.39 -5.45
N GLN A 424 -17.00 6.08 -5.66
CA GLN A 424 -16.26 5.18 -4.78
C GLN A 424 -16.14 5.74 -3.35
N ILE A 425 -15.84 7.03 -3.20
CA ILE A 425 -15.85 7.69 -1.88
C ILE A 425 -17.24 7.58 -1.26
N GLY A 426 -18.31 7.82 -2.02
CA GLY A 426 -19.69 7.64 -1.57
C GLY A 426 -19.98 6.22 -1.06
N LEU A 427 -19.55 5.19 -1.80
CA LEU A 427 -19.70 3.78 -1.39
C LEU A 427 -18.94 3.51 -0.08
N PHE A 428 -17.70 3.97 0.03
CA PHE A 428 -16.92 3.88 1.25
C PHE A 428 -17.62 4.55 2.44
N LEU A 429 -18.15 5.76 2.26
CA LEU A 429 -18.88 6.48 3.32
C LEU A 429 -20.17 5.75 3.72
N VAL A 430 -20.89 5.15 2.77
CA VAL A 430 -22.07 4.32 3.06
C VAL A 430 -21.68 3.10 3.88
N PHE A 431 -20.59 2.40 3.52
CA PHE A 431 -20.10 1.24 4.25
C PHE A 431 -19.58 1.61 5.65
N GLY A 432 -18.81 2.69 5.77
CA GLY A 432 -18.34 3.23 7.03
C GLY A 432 -19.48 3.68 7.93
N GLY A 433 -20.46 4.41 7.38
CA GLY A 433 -21.67 4.84 8.08
C GLY A 433 -22.50 3.66 8.60
N TYR A 434 -22.62 2.59 7.80
CA TYR A 434 -23.25 1.34 8.22
C TYR A 434 -22.55 0.72 9.45
N ILE A 435 -21.22 0.70 9.47
CA ILE A 435 -20.44 0.21 10.61
C ILE A 435 -20.61 1.13 11.83
N LEU A 436 -20.47 2.44 11.65
CA LEU A 436 -20.61 3.42 12.73
C LEU A 436 -22.01 3.37 13.38
N ALA A 437 -23.06 3.18 12.60
CA ALA A 437 -24.42 3.03 13.11
C ALA A 437 -24.56 1.87 14.11
N LYS A 438 -23.80 0.78 13.94
CA LYS A 438 -23.76 -0.34 14.91
C LYS A 438 -23.14 0.09 16.25
N PHE A 439 -22.13 0.97 16.24
CA PHE A 439 -21.51 1.49 17.47
C PHE A 439 -22.43 2.47 18.22
N PHE A 440 -23.16 3.33 17.50
CA PHE A 440 -24.15 4.23 18.10
C PHE A 440 -25.27 3.46 18.78
N ARG A 441 -25.81 2.43 18.13
CA ARG A 441 -26.88 1.59 18.71
C ARG A 441 -26.44 0.87 19.99
N ASN A 442 -25.17 0.50 20.09
CA ASN A 442 -24.63 -0.31 21.18
C ASN A 442 -23.87 0.49 22.24
N ARG A 443 -24.09 1.81 22.35
CA ARG A 443 -23.44 2.70 23.35
C ARG A 443 -21.91 2.73 23.31
N HIS A 444 -21.30 2.32 22.21
CA HIS A 444 -19.84 2.32 22.03
C HIS A 444 -19.31 3.56 21.29
N ALA A 445 -20.20 4.48 20.88
CA ALA A 445 -19.83 5.69 20.15
C ALA A 445 -18.86 6.61 20.91
N LEU A 446 -18.94 6.65 22.25
CA LEU A 446 -18.05 7.48 23.07
C LEU A 446 -16.57 7.07 22.91
N VAL A 447 -16.28 5.77 22.75
CA VAL A 447 -14.91 5.29 22.54
C VAL A 447 -14.36 5.78 21.21
N LEU A 448 -15.16 5.71 20.14
CA LEU A 448 -14.77 6.23 18.83
C LEU A 448 -14.57 7.75 18.88
N LEU A 449 -15.47 8.48 19.55
CA LEU A 449 -15.32 9.93 19.72
C LEU A 449 -14.04 10.28 20.49
N THR A 450 -13.72 9.54 21.55
CA THR A 450 -12.49 9.73 22.33
C THR A 450 -11.26 9.57 21.44
N VAL A 451 -11.20 8.51 20.63
CA VAL A 451 -10.07 8.29 19.71
C VAL A 451 -10.01 9.39 18.65
N ALA A 452 -11.14 9.83 18.10
CA ALA A 452 -11.18 10.94 17.16
C ALA A 452 -10.60 12.22 17.80
N VAL A 453 -11.00 12.55 19.03
CA VAL A 453 -10.46 13.70 19.78
C VAL A 453 -8.96 13.57 20.03
N ILE A 454 -8.47 12.39 20.41
CA ILE A 454 -7.04 12.15 20.60
C ILE A 454 -6.27 12.41 19.30
N LEU A 455 -6.73 11.86 18.17
CA LEU A 455 -6.06 12.04 16.88
C LEU A 455 -6.10 13.49 16.40
N THR A 456 -7.22 14.20 16.62
CA THR A 456 -7.30 15.65 16.39
C THR A 456 -6.32 16.40 17.29
N GLY A 457 -6.23 16.05 18.57
CA GLY A 457 -5.27 16.62 19.52
C GLY A 457 -3.81 16.42 19.08
N VAL A 458 -3.46 15.23 18.59
CA VAL A 458 -2.14 14.93 18.00
C VAL A 458 -1.87 15.85 16.80
N LEU A 459 -2.82 15.98 15.87
CA LEU A 459 -2.68 16.85 14.71
C LEU A 459 -2.52 18.32 15.12
N THR A 460 -3.31 18.80 16.08
CA THR A 460 -3.23 20.16 16.61
C THR A 460 -1.88 20.40 17.29
N PHE A 461 -1.41 19.48 18.12
CA PHE A 461 -0.13 19.59 18.81
C PHE A 461 1.05 19.60 17.83
N GLN A 462 1.04 18.73 16.82
CA GLN A 462 2.05 18.72 15.74
C GLN A 462 2.16 20.05 15.00
N ASN A 463 1.08 20.85 14.99
CA ASN A 463 1.02 22.15 14.32
C ASN A 463 0.99 23.33 15.28
N LEU A 464 1.16 23.11 16.59
CA LEU A 464 1.01 24.17 17.58
C LEU A 464 1.94 25.35 17.33
N ASP A 465 3.22 25.08 17.05
CA ASP A 465 4.21 26.13 16.75
C ASP A 465 3.86 26.90 15.48
N PHE A 466 3.29 26.22 14.47
CA PHE A 466 2.80 26.86 13.25
C PHE A 466 1.66 27.84 13.52
N TRP A 467 0.70 27.46 14.37
CA TRP A 467 -0.43 28.31 14.74
C TRP A 467 -0.01 29.46 15.66
N LEU A 468 0.92 29.21 16.58
CA LEU A 468 1.49 30.21 17.49
C LEU A 468 2.57 31.09 16.86
N ARG A 469 2.88 30.91 15.56
CA ARG A 469 3.94 31.63 14.82
C ARG A 469 5.32 31.53 15.48
N ARG A 470 5.60 30.41 16.13
CA ARG A 470 6.93 30.11 16.69
C ARG A 470 7.85 29.57 15.59
N PRO A 471 9.19 29.73 15.73
CA PRO A 471 10.13 29.12 14.79
C PRO A 471 9.93 27.60 14.69
N ILE A 472 9.92 27.08 13.46
CA ILE A 472 9.73 25.67 13.18
C ILE A 472 11.00 25.11 12.57
N SER A 473 11.58 24.08 13.20
CA SER A 473 12.70 23.36 12.60
C SER A 473 12.30 22.77 11.24
N LEU A 474 13.08 23.04 10.21
CA LEU A 474 12.91 22.48 8.88
C LEU A 474 13.03 20.95 8.89
N THR A 475 13.74 20.37 9.88
CA THR A 475 13.84 18.91 10.07
C THR A 475 12.53 18.25 10.48
N ARG A 476 11.49 19.02 10.84
CA ARG A 476 10.12 18.53 11.04
C ARG A 476 9.32 18.40 9.74
N ILE A 477 9.85 18.91 8.63
CA ILE A 477 9.23 18.88 7.31
C ILE A 477 10.03 17.93 6.44
N LYS A 478 9.37 16.95 5.81
CA LYS A 478 10.03 16.08 4.83
C LYS A 478 10.27 16.85 3.53
N PRO A 479 11.48 16.80 2.94
CA PRO A 479 11.74 17.42 1.65
C PRO A 479 10.97 16.70 0.53
N ILE A 480 10.53 17.46 -0.47
CA ILE A 480 9.83 16.91 -1.64
C ILE A 480 10.77 16.13 -2.56
N ALA A 481 12.05 16.56 -2.63
CA ALA A 481 13.11 15.89 -3.36
C ALA A 481 14.47 16.25 -2.76
N SER A 482 15.47 15.41 -2.98
CA SER A 482 16.86 15.67 -2.65
C SER A 482 17.76 14.97 -3.66
N ALA A 483 18.85 15.61 -4.04
CA ALA A 483 19.86 15.05 -4.93
C ALA A 483 21.26 15.35 -4.38
N GLN A 484 22.11 14.34 -4.32
CA GLN A 484 23.54 14.44 -3.99
C GLN A 484 24.29 13.21 -4.50
N ASP A 485 25.61 13.34 -4.69
CA ASP A 485 26.45 12.29 -5.28
C ASP A 485 26.94 11.23 -4.28
N TYR A 486 26.85 11.52 -2.97
CA TYR A 486 27.34 10.64 -1.91
C TYR A 486 26.28 10.40 -0.85
N LEU A 487 25.88 9.13 -0.68
CA LEU A 487 24.80 8.69 0.23
C LEU A 487 23.49 9.48 0.02
N ASN A 488 22.52 9.27 0.90
CA ASN A 488 21.27 10.05 0.90
C ASN A 488 21.34 11.19 1.92
N LEU A 489 20.52 12.21 1.71
CA LEU A 489 20.28 13.24 2.71
C LEU A 489 19.86 12.60 4.04
N VAL A 490 20.47 13.03 5.12
CA VAL A 490 20.12 12.59 6.48
C VAL A 490 19.71 13.77 7.34
N THR A 491 18.97 13.49 8.41
CA THR A 491 18.40 14.52 9.29
C THR A 491 18.89 14.32 10.72
N ASN A 492 19.31 15.41 11.35
CA ASN A 492 19.83 15.46 12.73
C ASN A 492 21.07 14.57 12.98
N MET A 493 21.83 14.26 11.92
CA MET A 493 23.07 13.48 11.96
C MET A 493 23.95 13.84 10.76
N THR A 494 25.23 13.53 10.83
CA THR A 494 26.21 13.77 9.74
C THR A 494 25.95 12.86 8.55
N VAL A 495 26.39 13.24 7.34
CA VAL A 495 26.13 12.44 6.13
C VAL A 495 26.72 11.03 6.22
N ASP A 496 27.89 10.83 6.84
CA ASP A 496 28.46 9.49 7.03
C ASP A 496 27.65 8.60 7.97
N SER A 497 26.86 9.19 8.87
CA SER A 497 25.92 8.43 9.69
C SER A 497 24.90 7.67 8.85
N GLY A 498 24.68 8.07 7.59
CA GLY A 498 23.85 7.38 6.62
C GLY A 498 24.34 5.97 6.25
N GLN A 499 25.59 5.62 6.56
CA GLN A 499 26.14 4.27 6.36
C GLN A 499 25.61 3.26 7.40
N GLY A 500 25.04 3.73 8.51
CA GLY A 500 24.40 2.88 9.51
C GLY A 500 24.80 3.22 10.96
N PRO A 501 24.24 2.49 11.94
CA PRO A 501 24.35 2.83 13.36
C PRO A 501 25.80 2.92 13.89
N GLN A 502 26.73 2.15 13.30
CA GLN A 502 28.14 2.14 13.72
C GLN A 502 28.91 3.40 13.29
N LYS A 503 28.39 4.15 12.31
CA LYS A 503 28.96 5.40 11.79
C LYS A 503 28.23 6.63 12.32
N TRP A 504 27.30 6.44 13.25
CA TRP A 504 26.50 7.53 13.77
C TRP A 504 27.38 8.60 14.45
N ASN A 505 27.16 9.84 14.05
CA ASN A 505 27.82 11.01 14.62
C ASN A 505 26.85 12.19 14.69
N ARG A 506 27.13 13.11 15.60
CA ARG A 506 26.36 14.33 15.79
C ARG A 506 26.82 15.41 14.81
N LEU A 507 25.86 16.12 14.21
CA LEU A 507 26.11 17.30 13.39
C LEU A 507 27.04 18.28 14.10
N SER A 508 28.09 18.70 13.41
CA SER A 508 29.03 19.64 13.99
C SER A 508 29.81 20.40 12.93
N ASN A 509 30.10 21.68 13.15
CA ASN A 509 31.08 22.39 12.33
C ASN A 509 32.20 22.90 13.24
N ASN A 510 33.44 22.52 12.94
CA ASN A 510 34.61 22.86 13.75
C ASN A 510 34.40 22.59 15.26
N TYR A 511 33.87 21.40 15.59
CA TYR A 511 33.54 20.95 16.95
C TYR A 511 32.45 21.75 17.70
N TYR A 512 31.72 22.65 17.02
CA TYR A 512 30.46 23.20 17.52
C TYR A 512 29.33 22.23 17.20
N PHE A 513 28.72 21.62 18.23
CA PHE A 513 27.75 20.55 18.07
C PHE A 513 26.30 21.04 18.04
N TYR A 514 25.51 20.49 17.11
CA TYR A 514 24.12 20.86 16.90
C TYR A 514 23.18 19.68 17.15
N GLY A 515 21.96 19.97 17.63
CA GLY A 515 20.95 18.94 17.89
C GLY A 515 20.11 18.62 16.66
N LYS A 516 19.92 19.60 15.78
CA LYS A 516 19.13 19.46 14.56
C LYS A 516 19.86 20.04 13.35
N GLY A 517 19.55 19.46 12.20
CA GLY A 517 20.09 19.91 10.92
C GLY A 517 19.90 18.90 9.80
N LEU A 518 20.45 19.25 8.65
CA LEU A 518 20.48 18.42 7.45
C LEU A 518 21.94 18.11 7.12
N GLY A 519 22.33 16.84 7.28
CA GLY A 519 23.66 16.37 6.92
C GLY A 519 23.71 15.99 5.45
N SER A 520 24.67 16.55 4.72
CA SER A 520 24.73 16.41 3.25
C SER A 520 26.18 16.40 2.72
N HIS A 521 26.32 16.23 1.41
CA HIS A 521 27.59 16.19 0.71
C HIS A 521 27.49 16.99 -0.59
N ALA A 522 28.47 17.83 -0.90
CA ALA A 522 28.47 18.62 -2.15
C ALA A 522 28.76 17.74 -3.40
N ASP A 523 28.15 17.96 -4.57
CA ASP A 523 27.05 18.89 -4.82
C ASP A 523 25.73 18.30 -4.29
N SER A 524 24.94 19.14 -3.64
CA SER A 524 23.65 18.75 -3.08
C SER A 524 22.58 19.81 -3.33
N SER A 525 21.35 19.37 -3.55
CA SER A 525 20.16 20.22 -3.58
C SER A 525 19.01 19.53 -2.87
N VAL A 526 18.41 20.22 -1.89
CA VAL A 526 17.26 19.75 -1.12
C VAL A 526 16.07 20.68 -1.37
N TYR A 527 14.96 20.11 -1.80
CA TYR A 527 13.77 20.83 -2.25
C TYR A 527 12.65 20.72 -1.22
N TYR A 528 12.00 21.85 -0.93
CA TYR A 528 10.85 21.94 -0.02
C TYR A 528 9.72 22.72 -0.69
N ASN A 529 8.50 22.18 -0.63
CA ASN A 529 7.30 22.94 -0.96
C ASN A 529 6.74 23.60 0.31
N LEU A 530 6.94 24.91 0.42
CA LEU A 530 6.49 25.75 1.52
C LEU A 530 5.06 26.28 1.34
N ASN A 531 4.48 26.19 0.13
CA ASN A 531 3.15 26.71 -0.20
C ASN A 531 2.94 28.20 0.19
N GLY A 532 4.01 29.02 0.23
CA GLY A 532 3.93 30.43 0.63
C GLY A 532 3.56 30.65 2.11
N LYS A 533 3.68 29.63 2.96
CA LYS A 533 3.21 29.66 4.36
C LYS A 533 4.18 30.35 5.34
N PHE A 534 5.38 30.71 4.89
CA PHE A 534 6.48 31.23 5.72
C PHE A 534 7.01 32.56 5.18
N SER A 535 7.67 33.34 6.04
CA SER A 535 8.23 34.65 5.70
C SER A 535 9.75 34.73 5.84
N GLU A 536 10.37 33.85 6.63
CA GLU A 536 11.82 33.88 6.85
C GLU A 536 12.41 32.47 7.03
N PHE A 537 13.60 32.26 6.47
CA PHE A 537 14.45 31.10 6.67
C PHE A 537 15.72 31.51 7.43
N VAL A 538 16.07 30.76 8.46
CA VAL A 538 17.26 30.98 9.29
C VAL A 538 18.01 29.67 9.45
N SER A 539 19.33 29.67 9.34
CA SER A 539 20.16 28.48 9.59
C SER A 539 21.58 28.90 9.90
N ASP A 540 22.27 28.12 10.71
CA ASP A 540 23.72 28.05 10.65
C ASP A 540 24.13 27.10 9.51
N TYR A 541 25.36 27.22 9.02
CA TYR A 541 25.90 26.36 7.97
C TYR A 541 27.42 26.27 8.04
N GLY A 542 27.96 25.17 7.56
CA GLY A 542 29.40 24.92 7.53
C GLY A 542 29.74 23.52 7.04
N ILE A 543 31.03 23.26 6.82
CA ILE A 543 31.53 21.92 6.51
C ILE A 543 31.55 21.11 7.81
N ASP A 544 31.01 19.90 7.80
CA ASP A 544 30.94 19.08 9.01
C ASP A 544 32.36 18.76 9.54
N THR A 545 32.49 18.56 10.84
CA THR A 545 33.77 18.20 11.47
C THR A 545 34.36 16.90 10.92
N GLU A 546 33.56 15.97 10.41
CA GLU A 546 34.05 14.76 9.75
C GLU A 546 34.57 15.01 8.31
N GLY A 547 34.26 16.17 7.73
CA GLY A 547 34.67 16.54 6.39
C GLY A 547 36.19 16.68 6.24
N ALA A 548 36.67 16.53 4.99
CA ALA A 548 38.08 16.61 4.64
C ALA A 548 38.66 18.01 4.90
N ALA A 549 39.96 18.07 5.24
CA ALA A 549 40.65 19.32 5.60
C ALA A 549 40.67 20.34 4.44
N GLU A 550 40.78 19.84 3.22
CA GLU A 550 40.80 20.59 1.97
C GLU A 550 39.42 20.95 1.41
N ALA A 551 38.34 20.44 2.03
CA ALA A 551 36.99 20.64 1.53
C ALA A 551 36.61 22.13 1.56
N LYS A 552 35.98 22.58 0.47
CA LYS A 552 35.50 23.96 0.33
C LYS A 552 34.22 24.00 -0.50
N VAL A 553 33.19 24.66 0.01
CA VAL A 553 31.85 24.69 -0.61
C VAL A 553 31.20 26.07 -0.56
N TYR A 554 30.20 26.29 -1.41
CA TYR A 554 29.26 27.41 -1.33
C TYR A 554 27.89 26.90 -0.85
N PHE A 555 27.22 27.72 -0.03
CA PHE A 555 25.84 27.50 0.37
C PHE A 555 24.95 28.52 -0.32
N SER A 556 23.89 28.06 -0.97
CA SER A 556 22.88 28.91 -1.60
C SER A 556 21.49 28.59 -1.08
N VAL A 557 20.68 29.64 -0.88
CA VAL A 557 19.24 29.54 -0.63
C VAL A 557 18.52 30.11 -1.84
N ILE A 558 17.68 29.30 -2.48
CA ILE A 558 16.98 29.64 -3.71
C ILE A 558 15.48 29.54 -3.42
N GLY A 559 14.70 30.55 -3.79
CA GLY A 559 13.24 30.56 -3.67
C GLY A 559 12.60 30.78 -5.04
N ASP A 560 11.70 29.88 -5.45
CA ASP A 560 11.00 29.94 -6.74
C ASP A 560 11.95 30.22 -7.93
N ASN A 561 13.04 29.46 -8.03
CA ASN A 561 14.13 29.60 -9.02
C ASN A 561 14.97 30.89 -8.95
N ARG A 562 14.78 31.74 -7.93
CA ARG A 562 15.61 32.93 -7.69
C ARG A 562 16.59 32.70 -6.55
N GLU A 563 17.87 32.96 -6.77
CA GLU A 563 18.87 32.95 -5.70
C GLU A 563 18.60 34.11 -4.72
N LEU A 564 18.30 33.77 -3.47
CA LEU A 564 18.02 34.72 -2.40
C LEU A 564 19.26 34.97 -1.52
N PHE A 565 20.15 33.98 -1.46
CA PHE A 565 21.41 34.05 -0.75
C PHE A 565 22.45 33.13 -1.40
N LYS A 566 23.70 33.58 -1.39
CA LYS A 566 24.88 32.78 -1.70
C LYS A 566 26.02 33.18 -0.78
N SER A 567 26.64 32.19 -0.12
CA SER A 567 27.77 32.42 0.77
C SER A 567 29.06 32.73 -0.02
N LYS A 568 30.07 33.27 0.67
CA LYS A 568 31.47 33.09 0.23
C LYS A 568 31.84 31.61 0.35
N ALA A 569 32.93 31.20 -0.29
CA ALA A 569 33.43 29.83 -0.19
C ALA A 569 33.86 29.54 1.27
N VAL A 570 33.28 28.51 1.88
CA VAL A 570 33.50 28.11 3.29
C VAL A 570 34.44 26.92 3.34
N GLY A 571 35.49 27.01 4.16
CA GLY A 571 36.44 25.92 4.42
C GLY A 571 36.16 25.12 5.70
N ARG A 572 36.77 23.94 5.82
CA ARG A 572 36.60 22.97 6.92
C ARG A 572 36.86 23.51 8.33
N PHE A 573 37.84 24.38 8.51
CA PHE A 573 38.25 24.91 9.83
C PHE A 573 37.64 26.27 10.18
N GLU A 574 36.71 26.77 9.37
CA GLU A 574 35.96 27.97 9.72
C GLU A 574 34.92 27.66 10.80
N THR A 575 34.65 28.65 11.67
CA THR A 575 33.53 28.59 12.62
C THR A 575 32.19 28.65 11.88
N PRO A 576 31.08 28.18 12.51
CA PRO A 576 29.77 28.19 11.88
C PRO A 576 29.40 29.58 11.38
N LYS A 577 28.81 29.65 10.19
CA LYS A 577 28.27 30.89 9.62
C LYS A 577 26.75 30.87 9.70
N ALA A 578 26.14 32.04 9.82
CA ALA A 578 24.68 32.17 9.91
C ALA A 578 24.09 32.79 8.64
N VAL A 579 22.91 32.34 8.25
CA VAL A 579 22.09 32.92 7.19
C VAL A 579 20.69 33.24 7.71
N ARG A 580 20.16 34.38 7.26
CA ARG A 580 18.78 34.83 7.50
C ARG A 580 18.24 35.45 6.22
N VAL A 581 17.19 34.87 5.65
CA VAL A 581 16.67 35.21 4.32
C VAL A 581 15.17 35.39 4.36
N ASN A 582 14.68 36.47 3.77
CA ASN A 582 13.25 36.69 3.54
C ASN A 582 12.75 35.75 2.44
N ILE A 583 11.78 34.91 2.78
CA ILE A 583 11.13 33.94 1.89
C ILE A 583 9.61 34.18 1.80
N LYS A 584 9.15 35.41 2.08
CA LYS A 584 7.74 35.75 2.03
C LYS A 584 7.16 35.52 0.65
N GLY A 585 6.15 34.65 0.58
CA GLY A 585 5.48 34.28 -0.67
C GLY A 585 6.18 33.18 -1.46
N VAL A 586 7.37 32.73 -1.03
CA VAL A 586 8.11 31.64 -1.69
C VAL A 586 7.33 30.34 -1.58
N ARG A 587 7.09 29.69 -2.72
CA ARG A 587 6.39 28.40 -2.77
C ARG A 587 7.36 27.24 -2.71
N GLU A 588 8.45 27.30 -3.46
CA GLU A 588 9.50 26.30 -3.47
C GLU A 588 10.80 26.88 -2.89
N LEU A 589 11.34 26.23 -1.86
CA LEU A 589 12.64 26.55 -1.27
C LEU A 589 13.64 25.45 -1.65
N VAL A 590 14.79 25.84 -2.17
CA VAL A 590 15.91 24.93 -2.45
C VAL A 590 17.11 25.34 -1.61
N LEU A 591 17.60 24.38 -0.83
CA LEU A 591 18.86 24.48 -0.11
C LEU A 591 19.94 23.79 -0.92
N ARG A 592 20.93 24.54 -1.40
CA ARG A 592 21.97 24.02 -2.29
C ARG A 592 23.35 24.15 -1.66
N ILE A 593 24.13 23.08 -1.78
CA ILE A 593 25.56 23.07 -1.47
C ILE A 593 26.29 22.77 -2.77
N SER A 594 27.20 23.64 -3.20
CA SER A 594 27.97 23.45 -4.42
C SER A 594 29.47 23.51 -4.17
N ARG A 595 30.24 22.71 -4.89
CA ARG A 595 31.69 22.64 -4.82
C ARG A 595 32.33 24.01 -5.08
N ALA A 596 33.33 24.37 -4.27
CA ALA A 596 34.19 25.53 -4.51
C ALA A 596 35.59 25.13 -5.02
N THR A 597 35.85 23.83 -5.10
CA THR A 597 37.08 23.20 -5.58
C THR A 597 36.77 22.16 -6.66
N PRO A 598 37.77 21.74 -7.47
CA PRO A 598 37.57 20.67 -8.46
C PRO A 598 37.17 19.33 -7.83
N SER A 599 37.69 19.03 -6.63
CA SER A 599 37.33 17.85 -5.85
C SER A 599 36.16 18.12 -4.92
N ILE A 600 35.27 17.14 -4.81
CA ILE A 600 34.20 17.06 -3.79
C ILE A 600 34.50 16.01 -2.72
N PHE A 601 35.69 15.39 -2.76
CA PHE A 601 36.05 14.36 -1.80
C PHE A 601 35.96 14.89 -0.36
N GLY A 602 35.18 14.20 0.49
CA GLY A 602 34.97 14.58 1.88
C GLY A 602 34.30 15.95 2.06
N ALA A 603 33.59 16.46 1.05
CA ALA A 603 32.87 17.73 1.11
C ALA A 603 31.54 17.61 1.87
N HIS A 604 31.62 17.08 3.09
CA HIS A 604 30.50 16.84 3.99
C HIS A 604 30.12 18.18 4.61
N ALA A 605 28.88 18.59 4.45
CA ALA A 605 28.47 19.95 4.72
C ALA A 605 27.00 19.99 5.13
N ASP A 606 26.73 20.85 6.12
CA ASP A 606 25.51 20.79 6.89
C ASP A 606 24.75 22.11 6.89
N TRP A 607 23.43 22.01 6.86
CA TRP A 607 22.54 23.07 7.33
C TRP A 607 22.21 22.80 8.79
N LEU A 608 22.68 23.66 9.68
CA LEU A 608 22.68 23.49 11.14
C LEU A 608 21.55 24.33 11.76
N GLU A 609 20.67 23.70 12.55
CA GLU A 609 19.43 24.28 13.09
C GLU A 609 18.60 25.10 12.07
N PRO A 610 18.30 24.55 10.87
CA PRO A 610 17.51 25.25 9.88
C PRO A 610 16.08 25.43 10.39
N MET A 611 15.60 26.67 10.37
CA MET A 611 14.30 27.09 10.89
C MET A 611 13.50 27.89 9.87
N LEU A 612 12.18 27.73 9.91
CA LEU A 612 11.20 28.54 9.18
C LEU A 612 10.38 29.37 10.17
N ILE A 613 10.16 30.63 9.83
CA ILE A 613 9.36 31.59 10.62
C ILE A 613 8.21 32.11 9.75
N ARG A 614 7.05 32.33 10.37
CA ARG A 614 5.80 32.73 9.68
C ARG A 614 5.53 34.22 9.73
#